data_AF-A0AAE4SBH3-F1
#
_entry.id   AF-A0AAE4SBH3-F1
#
_cell.length_a   1.000
_cell.length_b   1.000
_cell.length_c   1.000
_cell.angle_alpha   90.00
_cell.angle_beta   90.00
_cell.angle_gamma   90.00
#
_symmetry.space_group_name_H-M   'P 1'
#
loop_
_entity.id
_entity.type
_entity.pdbx_description
1 polymer ?
#
loop_
_entity_poly.entity_id
_entity_poly.type
_entity_poly.pdbx_seq_one_letter_code
_entity_poly.pdbx_strand_id
1 'polypeptide(L)'
;MSRKNTIAGVVLVVACVLCVWYVSMPKTEEFSVTGTVEVLGGGMAISGDDGTLYIPMSGVPAEYGEGMRVSFIGVLNTSDGSLYRGHYKPIDLVSISRE
;
A
#
# COMPACT_ATOMS: atom_id res chain seq x y z
N MET A 1 -42.78 -7.54 39.66
CA MET A 1 -42.79 -8.10 38.30
C MET A 1 -41.80 -7.28 37.46
N SER A 2 -40.56 -7.78 37.34
CA SER A 2 -39.41 -7.04 36.79
C SER A 2 -39.27 -7.34 35.29
N ARG A 3 -39.53 -6.35 34.43
CA ARG A 3 -39.15 -6.37 33.00
C ARG A 3 -37.95 -5.45 32.83
N LYS A 4 -36.75 -6.02 32.91
CA LYS A 4 -35.53 -5.41 32.41
C LYS A 4 -34.78 -6.53 31.69
N ASN A 5 -34.10 -6.19 30.59
CA ASN A 5 -33.06 -7.00 29.91
C ASN A 5 -33.53 -7.73 28.64
N THR A 6 -33.72 -6.99 27.54
CA THR A 6 -33.64 -7.57 26.18
C THR A 6 -32.85 -6.67 25.21
N ILE A 7 -32.70 -5.37 25.52
CA ILE A 7 -32.06 -4.39 24.63
C ILE A 7 -30.51 -4.50 24.65
N ALA A 8 -29.92 -4.93 25.77
CA ALA A 8 -28.46 -5.01 25.91
C ALA A 8 -27.80 -6.11 25.06
N GLY A 9 -28.53 -7.20 24.75
CA GLY A 9 -27.98 -8.31 23.96
C GLY A 9 -27.79 -7.98 22.48
N VAL A 10 -28.66 -7.15 21.91
CA VAL A 10 -28.64 -6.81 20.47
C VAL A 10 -27.50 -5.84 20.14
N VAL A 11 -27.23 -4.88 21.04
CA VAL A 11 -26.16 -3.87 20.85
C VAL A 11 -24.77 -4.50 20.85
N LEU A 12 -24.54 -5.51 21.71
CA LEU A 12 -23.24 -6.18 21.79
C LEU A 12 -22.91 -6.99 20.53
N VAL A 13 -23.92 -7.62 19.92
CA VAL A 13 -23.75 -8.42 18.70
C VAL A 13 -23.43 -7.53 17.49
N VAL A 14 -24.09 -6.37 17.35
CA VAL A 14 -23.81 -5.42 16.25
C VAL A 14 -22.40 -4.83 16.37
N ALA A 15 -21.94 -4.51 17.58
CA ALA A 15 -20.59 -4.01 17.81
C ALA A 15 -19.51 -5.07 17.46
N CYS A 16 -19.71 -6.33 17.86
CA CYS A 16 -18.79 -7.41 17.49
C CYS A 16 -18.75 -7.66 15.98
N VAL A 17 -19.90 -7.64 15.30
CA VAL A 17 -19.94 -7.83 13.84
C VAL A 17 -19.22 -6.67 13.15
N LEU A 18 -19.48 -5.41 13.50
CA LEU A 18 -18.75 -4.26 12.92
C LEU A 18 -17.24 -4.31 13.21
N CYS A 19 -16.83 -4.77 14.40
CA CYS A 19 -15.40 -4.95 14.73
C CYS A 19 -14.75 -6.03 13.85
N VAL A 20 -15.43 -7.16 13.63
CA VAL A 20 -14.89 -8.25 12.79
C VAL A 20 -14.76 -7.82 11.33
N TRP A 21 -15.71 -7.02 10.82
CA TRP A 21 -15.61 -6.47 9.45
C TRP A 21 -14.51 -5.42 9.31
N TYR A 22 -14.24 -4.61 10.34
CA TYR A 22 -13.17 -3.61 10.31
C TYR A 22 -11.77 -4.23 10.34
N VAL A 23 -11.59 -5.34 11.06
CA VAL A 23 -10.29 -6.02 11.21
C VAL A 23 -9.93 -6.88 9.98
N SER A 24 -10.89 -7.17 9.11
CA SER A 24 -10.69 -7.98 7.90
C SER A 24 -10.34 -7.19 6.64
N MET A 25 -9.99 -5.90 6.74
CA MET A 25 -9.31 -5.24 5.63
C MET A 25 -7.97 -5.97 5.42
N PRO A 26 -7.65 -6.46 4.20
CA PRO A 26 -6.35 -7.04 3.94
C PRO A 26 -5.34 -5.97 4.32
N LYS A 27 -4.53 -6.26 5.34
CA LYS A 27 -3.47 -5.36 5.77
C LYS A 27 -2.41 -5.45 4.69
N THR A 28 -2.58 -4.67 3.63
CA THR A 28 -1.58 -4.56 2.60
C THR A 28 -0.36 -3.94 3.27
N GLU A 29 0.72 -4.72 3.40
CA GLU A 29 1.88 -4.30 4.17
C GLU A 29 2.54 -3.11 3.46
N GLU A 30 2.42 -1.95 4.09
CA GLU A 30 3.18 -0.76 3.72
C GLU A 30 4.66 -0.99 4.04
N PHE A 31 5.53 -0.63 3.12
CA PHE A 31 6.96 -0.69 3.30
C PHE A 31 7.58 0.67 2.93
N SER A 32 8.70 1.00 3.58
CA SER A 32 9.46 2.21 3.30
C SER A 32 10.81 1.85 2.73
N VAL A 33 11.15 2.41 1.57
CA VAL A 33 12.41 2.17 0.87
C VAL A 33 12.97 3.48 0.35
N THR A 34 14.29 3.59 0.31
CA THR A 34 15.02 4.67 -0.36
C THR A 34 15.57 4.17 -1.68
N GLY A 35 15.56 5.02 -2.70
CA GLY A 35 16.00 4.66 -4.04
C GLY A 35 16.19 5.86 -4.95
N THR A 36 16.43 5.57 -6.22
CA THR A 36 16.62 6.58 -7.27
C THR A 36 15.52 6.45 -8.31
N VAL A 37 14.95 7.57 -8.74
CA VAL A 37 13.96 7.59 -9.83
C VAL A 37 14.67 7.30 -11.16
N GLU A 38 14.14 6.35 -11.92
CA GLU A 38 14.66 5.93 -13.22
C GLU A 38 13.56 6.03 -14.28
N VAL A 39 13.93 6.42 -15.49
CA VAL A 39 13.03 6.43 -16.64
C VAL A 39 13.24 5.14 -17.43
N LEU A 40 12.19 4.32 -17.49
CA LEU A 40 12.13 3.13 -18.33
C LEU A 40 11.43 3.47 -19.65
N GLY A 41 11.66 2.67 -20.69
CA GLY A 41 11.06 2.84 -22.03
C GLY A 41 9.52 2.80 -22.09
N GLY A 42 8.83 2.68 -20.95
CA GLY A 42 7.38 2.72 -20.83
C GLY A 42 6.85 3.53 -19.63
N GLY A 43 7.68 4.25 -18.88
CA GLY A 43 7.26 5.03 -17.70
C GLY A 43 8.39 5.28 -16.69
N MET A 44 8.05 5.84 -15.53
CA MET A 44 9.01 6.03 -14.43
C MET A 44 8.93 4.89 -13.41
N ALA A 45 10.08 4.50 -12.88
CA ALA A 45 10.24 3.51 -11.81
C ALA A 45 11.18 4.04 -10.73
N ILE A 46 11.25 3.34 -9.59
CA ILE A 46 12.16 3.67 -8.49
C ILE A 46 13.06 2.46 -8.25
N SER A 47 14.36 2.65 -8.49
CA SER A 47 15.39 1.67 -8.19
C SER A 47 15.76 1.77 -6.72
N GLY A 48 15.26 0.83 -5.92
CA GLY A 48 15.51 0.77 -4.50
C GLY A 48 16.96 0.42 -4.20
N ASP A 49 17.48 0.94 -3.09
CA ASP A 49 18.82 0.59 -2.60
C ASP A 49 18.95 -0.91 -2.24
N ASP A 50 17.82 -1.62 -2.13
CA ASP A 50 17.73 -3.08 -1.97
C ASP A 50 17.94 -3.86 -3.28
N GLY A 51 18.15 -3.16 -4.41
CA GLY A 51 18.29 -3.75 -5.73
C GLY A 51 16.97 -4.20 -6.36
N THR A 52 15.83 -3.82 -5.77
CA THR A 52 14.50 -4.05 -6.33
C THR A 52 14.09 -2.84 -7.18
N LEU A 53 13.51 -3.10 -8.35
CA LEU A 53 12.90 -2.05 -9.16
C LEU A 53 11.40 -1.97 -8.86
N TYR A 54 10.99 -0.89 -8.21
CA TYR A 54 9.61 -0.64 -7.85
C TYR A 54 8.90 0.13 -8.96
N ILE A 55 7.75 -0.36 -9.41
CA ILE A 55 6.92 0.27 -10.45
C ILE A 55 5.66 0.84 -9.81
N PRO A 56 5.56 2.16 -9.61
CA PRO A 56 4.33 2.80 -9.15
C PRO A 56 3.23 2.66 -10.20
N MET A 57 2.12 2.01 -9.84
CA MET A 57 0.98 1.79 -10.75
C MET A 57 0.30 3.10 -11.17
N SER A 58 0.32 4.11 -10.30
CA SER A 58 -0.15 5.47 -10.56
C SER A 58 0.90 6.37 -11.23
N GLY A 59 2.13 5.87 -11.42
CA GLY A 59 3.28 6.66 -11.86
C GLY A 59 3.97 7.42 -10.72
N VAL A 60 5.16 7.94 -11.01
CA VAL A 60 5.90 8.83 -10.12
C VAL A 60 5.36 10.26 -10.29
N PRO A 61 5.14 11.03 -9.20
CA PRO A 61 4.67 12.42 -9.32
C PRO A 61 5.62 13.29 -10.15
N ALA A 62 5.06 14.25 -10.89
CA ALA A 62 5.81 15.03 -11.89
C ALA A 62 6.93 15.91 -11.30
N GLU A 63 6.87 16.20 -10.01
CA GLU A 63 7.93 16.91 -9.27
C GLU A 63 9.20 16.07 -9.04
N TYR A 64 9.13 14.75 -9.22
CA TYR A 64 10.28 13.85 -9.15
C TYR A 64 10.68 13.38 -10.55
N GLY A 65 11.91 13.67 -10.93
CA GLY A 65 12.47 13.33 -12.24
C GLY A 65 13.61 12.31 -12.14
N GLU A 66 14.08 11.87 -13.31
CA GLU A 66 15.19 10.91 -13.44
C GLU A 66 16.42 11.31 -12.61
N GLY A 67 17.04 10.33 -11.96
CA GLY A 67 18.24 10.50 -11.15
C GLY A 67 18.00 11.12 -9.77
N MET A 68 16.76 11.48 -9.42
CA MET A 68 16.46 12.02 -8.09
C MET A 68 16.44 10.91 -7.05
N ARG A 69 17.10 11.19 -5.93
CA ARG A 69 17.08 10.32 -4.76
C ARG A 69 15.83 10.60 -3.92
N VAL A 70 15.10 9.53 -3.62
CA VAL A 70 13.77 9.60 -2.99
C VAL A 70 13.65 8.54 -1.91
N SER A 71 12.95 8.89 -0.84
CA SER A 71 12.40 7.92 0.10
C SER A 71 10.90 7.83 -0.14
N PHE A 72 10.36 6.62 -0.21
CA PHE A 72 8.96 6.40 -0.48
C PHE A 72 8.35 5.31 0.40
N ILE A 73 7.04 5.42 0.60
CA ILE A 73 6.20 4.41 1.21
C ILE A 73 5.33 3.81 0.10
N GLY A 74 5.44 2.50 -0.06
CA GLY A 74 4.72 1.75 -1.08
C GLY A 74 3.96 0.59 -0.47
N VAL A 75 2.97 0.14 -1.21
CA VAL A 75 2.20 -1.07 -0.92
C VAL A 75 2.34 -2.00 -2.09
N LEU A 76 2.68 -3.28 -1.86
CA LEU A 76 2.80 -4.24 -2.96
C LEU A 76 1.44 -4.47 -3.60
N ASN A 77 1.35 -4.21 -4.91
CA ASN A 77 0.12 -4.44 -5.65
C ASN A 77 0.10 -5.88 -6.18
N THR A 78 -0.46 -6.80 -5.39
CA THR A 78 -0.59 -8.22 -5.75
C THR A 78 -1.73 -8.52 -6.71
N SER A 79 -2.54 -7.51 -7.05
CA SER A 79 -3.75 -7.66 -7.87
C SER A 79 -3.43 -8.11 -9.29
N ASP A 80 -2.24 -7.73 -9.79
CA ASP A 80 -1.74 -8.13 -11.10
C ASP A 80 -0.52 -9.05 -10.94
N GLY A 81 -0.80 -10.34 -10.72
CA GLY A 81 0.21 -11.39 -10.60
C GLY A 81 1.14 -11.52 -11.82
N SER A 82 0.82 -10.89 -12.94
CA SER A 82 1.60 -10.94 -14.18
C SER A 82 2.88 -10.10 -14.15
N LEU A 83 2.95 -9.07 -13.29
CA LEU A 83 4.09 -8.14 -13.22
C LEU A 83 5.19 -8.60 -12.24
N TYR A 84 4.95 -9.67 -11.46
CA TYR A 84 5.95 -10.30 -10.60
C TYR A 84 6.94 -11.16 -11.40
N ARG A 85 7.65 -10.55 -12.36
CA ARG A 85 8.74 -11.22 -13.10
C ARG A 85 10.08 -10.61 -12.69
N GLY A 86 10.86 -11.33 -11.87
CA GLY A 86 12.23 -10.95 -11.53
C GLY A 86 12.34 -9.85 -10.47
N HIS A 87 13.16 -8.83 -10.74
CA HIS A 87 13.43 -7.71 -9.81
C HIS A 87 12.37 -6.60 -9.84
N TYR A 88 11.32 -6.74 -10.65
CA TYR A 88 10.25 -5.75 -10.78
C TYR A 88 9.13 -6.02 -9.76
N LYS A 89 8.73 -4.98 -9.02
CA LYS A 89 7.60 -5.06 -8.09
C LYS A 89 6.59 -3.94 -8.35
N PRO A 90 5.37 -4.26 -8.82
CA PRO A 90 4.31 -3.27 -8.93
C PRO A 90 3.88 -2.82 -7.53
N ILE A 91 3.75 -1.51 -7.35
CA ILE A 91 3.39 -0.91 -6.06
C ILE A 91 2.34 0.17 -6.24
N ASP A 92 1.52 0.33 -5.21
CA ASP A 92 0.73 1.53 -5.03
C ASP A 92 1.56 2.49 -4.17
N LEU A 93 1.87 3.66 -4.73
CA LEU A 93 2.66 4.68 -4.05
C LEU A 93 1.80 5.43 -3.05
N VAL A 94 2.12 5.31 -1.75
CA VAL A 94 1.39 5.97 -0.66
C VAL A 94 1.97 7.34 -0.37
N SER A 95 3.30 7.44 -0.31
CA SER A 95 4.02 8.68 -0.03
C SER A 95 5.38 8.64 -0.69
N ILE A 96 5.89 9.81 -1.05
CA ILE A 96 7.25 9.98 -1.59
C ILE A 96 7.78 11.34 -1.12
N SER A 97 9.06 11.37 -0.78
CA SER A 97 9.78 12.57 -0.36
C SER A 97 11.18 12.56 -0.96
N ARG A 98 11.70 13.74 -1.29
CA ARG A 98 13.09 13.89 -1.70
C ARG A 98 13.99 13.74 -0.48
N GLU A 99 15.09 13.01 -0.62
CA GLU A 99 16.16 12.95 0.38
C GLU A 99 16.99 14.25 0.41
#